data_AF-A0AAX6GA89-F1
#
_entry.id   AF-A0AAX6GA89-F1
#
_cell.length_a   1.000
_cell.length_b   1.000
_cell.length_c   1.000
_cell.angle_alpha   90.00
_cell.angle_beta   90.00
_cell.angle_gamma   90.00
#
_symmetry.space_group_name_H-M   'P 1'
#
loop_
_entity.id
_entity.type
_entity.pdbx_description
1 polymer ?
#
loop_
_entity_poly.entity_id
_entity_poly.type
_entity_poly.pdbx_seq_one_letter_code
_entity_poly.pdbx_strand_id
1 'polypeptide(L)'
;MLSVCAIFSRGRVSADGDGTIDIHGLCAILVTSLPSPLCDLNHQFIKKFVENGRILHEVDEILVPMFRALEPEVLVALNDGRAAPELPTMVAIGPQCRFDQQKSLSSPPSPFSSPLVAWLDQQPIKSVL
;
A
#
# COMPACT_ATOMS: atom_id res chain seq x y z
N MET A 1 4.16 3.60 -0.52
CA MET A 1 3.18 2.61 -1.00
C MET A 1 2.37 3.15 -2.15
N LEU A 2 1.83 4.38 -2.05
CA LEU A 2 1.08 5.02 -3.13
C LEU A 2 1.92 5.39 -4.37
N SER A 3 3.22 5.65 -4.21
CA SER A 3 4.08 6.02 -5.35
C SER A 3 4.15 4.89 -6.39
N VAL A 4 4.08 3.61 -5.97
CA VAL A 4 3.99 2.48 -6.91
C VAL A 4 2.68 2.52 -7.70
N CYS A 5 1.61 3.12 -7.16
CA CYS A 5 0.37 3.27 -7.88
C CYS A 5 0.48 4.23 -9.08
N ALA A 6 1.37 5.22 -9.01
CA ALA A 6 1.64 6.09 -10.16
C ALA A 6 2.33 5.35 -11.32
N ILE A 7 2.88 4.16 -11.08
CA ILE A 7 3.49 3.32 -12.13
C ILE A 7 2.39 2.63 -12.97
N PHE A 8 1.19 2.41 -12.41
CA PHE A 8 0.08 1.69 -13.07
C PHE A 8 -0.31 2.31 -14.42
N SER A 9 -0.27 3.62 -14.52
CA SER A 9 -0.74 4.35 -15.71
C SER A 9 0.30 4.44 -16.82
N ARG A 10 1.58 4.31 -16.49
CA ARG A 10 2.67 4.63 -17.44
C ARG A 10 3.06 3.46 -18.35
N GLY A 11 2.62 2.24 -18.04
CA GLY A 11 2.74 1.06 -18.92
C GLY A 11 4.15 0.61 -19.30
N ARG A 12 5.20 1.34 -18.89
CA ARG A 12 6.61 1.02 -19.08
C ARG A 12 7.40 1.52 -17.88
N VAL A 13 8.07 0.60 -17.20
CA VAL A 13 9.12 0.91 -16.24
C VAL A 13 10.41 1.05 -17.04
N SER A 14 10.86 2.28 -17.28
CA SER A 14 12.19 2.52 -17.84
C SER A 14 13.06 3.06 -16.72
N ALA A 15 14.06 2.28 -16.31
CA ALA A 15 15.06 2.74 -15.37
C ALA A 15 15.97 3.76 -16.05
N ASP A 16 16.33 4.82 -15.35
CA ASP A 16 17.42 5.69 -15.77
C ASP A 16 18.77 4.98 -15.58
N GLY A 17 19.86 5.57 -16.08
CA GLY A 17 21.21 5.00 -16.02
C GLY A 17 21.73 4.70 -14.61
N ASP A 18 21.08 5.23 -13.57
CA ASP A 18 21.38 5.00 -12.16
C ASP A 18 20.53 3.88 -11.50
N GLY A 19 19.64 3.23 -12.26
CA GLY A 19 18.76 2.19 -11.74
C GLY A 19 17.57 2.71 -10.92
N THR A 20 17.21 3.99 -11.09
CA THR A 20 16.00 4.60 -10.52
C THR A 20 14.91 4.79 -11.56
N ILE A 21 13.67 4.89 -11.10
CA ILE A 21 12.49 5.19 -11.91
C ILE A 21 11.94 6.50 -11.38
N ASP A 22 12.05 7.56 -12.18
CA ASP A 22 11.48 8.84 -11.82
C ASP A 22 9.96 8.82 -11.97
N ILE A 23 9.27 9.13 -10.87
CA ILE A 23 7.83 9.34 -10.89
C ILE A 23 7.60 10.84 -10.84
N HIS A 24 7.21 11.37 -11.98
CA HIS A 24 6.92 12.79 -12.15
C HIS A 24 6.03 13.31 -11.01
N GLY A 25 6.40 14.45 -10.41
CA GLY A 25 5.62 15.06 -9.32
C GLY A 25 5.69 14.34 -7.96
N LEU A 26 6.45 13.24 -7.85
CA LEU A 26 6.71 12.50 -6.62
C LEU A 26 8.23 12.33 -6.41
N CYS A 27 8.68 11.10 -6.12
CA CYS A 27 10.06 10.75 -5.86
C CYS A 27 10.55 9.67 -6.84
N ALA A 28 11.87 9.64 -7.05
CA ALA A 28 12.51 8.54 -7.76
C ALA A 28 12.51 7.27 -6.88
N ILE A 29 12.13 6.14 -7.47
CA ILE A 29 12.12 4.84 -6.80
C ILE A 29 13.22 3.96 -7.36
N LEU A 30 14.00 3.32 -6.49
CA LEU A 30 15.00 2.33 -6.92
C LEU A 30 14.32 1.11 -7.54
N VAL A 31 14.80 0.63 -8.68
CA VAL A 31 14.30 -0.60 -9.32
C VAL A 31 14.37 -1.79 -8.36
N THR A 32 15.37 -1.84 -7.48
CA THR A 32 15.54 -2.89 -6.46
C THR A 32 14.47 -2.88 -5.38
N SER A 33 13.71 -1.79 -5.23
CA SER A 33 12.57 -1.70 -4.31
C SER A 33 11.25 -2.15 -4.93
N LEU A 34 11.22 -2.36 -6.25
CA LEU A 34 10.05 -2.94 -6.90
C LEU A 34 9.91 -4.42 -6.55
N PRO A 35 8.67 -4.93 -6.42
CA PRO A 35 8.42 -6.36 -6.41
C PRO A 35 9.13 -7.04 -7.59
N SER A 36 9.86 -8.13 -7.33
CA SER A 36 10.61 -8.86 -8.37
C SER A 36 9.80 -9.17 -9.64
N PRO A 37 8.49 -9.52 -9.56
CA PRO A 37 7.68 -9.71 -10.75
C PRO A 37 7.56 -8.48 -11.67
N LEU A 38 7.71 -7.26 -11.16
CA LEU A 38 7.67 -6.02 -11.96
C LEU A 38 8.98 -5.75 -12.72
N CYS A 39 10.06 -6.44 -12.35
CA CYS A 39 11.37 -6.31 -13.01
C CYS A 39 11.52 -7.24 -14.23
N ASP A 40 10.66 -8.26 -14.37
CA ASP A 40 10.64 -9.17 -15.52
C ASP A 40 9.39 -8.91 -16.38
N LEU A 41 9.57 -8.19 -17.50
CA LEU A 41 8.50 -7.83 -18.45
C LEU A 41 7.73 -9.03 -19.03
N ASN A 42 8.30 -10.24 -18.99
CA ASN A 42 7.64 -11.46 -19.45
C ASN A 42 6.79 -12.13 -18.37
N HIS A 43 6.90 -11.69 -17.12
CA HIS A 43 6.19 -12.26 -16.00
C HIS A 43 4.68 -12.03 -16.14
N GLN A 44 3.88 -13.07 -15.95
CA GLN A 44 2.42 -13.00 -16.11
C GLN A 44 1.75 -12.00 -15.14
N PHE A 45 2.38 -11.75 -14.00
CA PHE A 45 1.97 -10.71 -13.06
C PHE A 45 1.94 -9.32 -13.71
N ILE A 46 2.92 -8.97 -14.55
CA ILE A 46 2.95 -7.65 -15.20
C ILE A 46 1.78 -7.46 -16.14
N LYS A 47 1.39 -8.49 -16.89
CA LYS A 47 0.20 -8.41 -17.76
C LYS A 47 -1.03 -8.01 -16.97
N LYS A 48 -1.30 -8.71 -15.87
CA LYS A 48 -2.41 -8.43 -14.94
C LYS A 48 -2.26 -7.08 -14.24
N PHE A 49 -1.05 -6.71 -13.86
CA PHE A 49 -0.75 -5.43 -13.21
C PHE A 49 -1.05 -4.25 -14.15
N VAL A 50 -0.65 -4.34 -15.42
CA VAL A 50 -0.92 -3.32 -16.44
C VAL A 50 -2.39 -3.31 -16.84
N GLU A 51 -3.02 -4.46 -17.00
CA GLU A 51 -4.47 -4.57 -17.29
C GLU A 51 -5.31 -3.95 -16.17
N ASN A 52 -5.04 -4.31 -14.91
CA ASN A 52 -5.73 -3.73 -13.75
C ASN A 52 -5.41 -2.25 -13.59
N GLY A 53 -4.16 -1.83 -13.83
CA GLY A 53 -3.76 -0.44 -13.76
C GLY A 53 -4.48 0.42 -14.79
N ARG A 54 -4.71 -0.12 -15.99
CA ARG A 54 -5.46 0.58 -17.04
C ARG A 54 -6.90 0.81 -16.63
N ILE A 55 -7.62 -0.14 -16.05
CA ILE A 55 -9.04 0.09 -15.70
C ILE A 55 -9.22 1.09 -14.54
N LEU A 56 -8.15 1.51 -13.85
CA LEU A 56 -8.26 2.46 -12.74
C LEU A 56 -8.76 3.85 -13.19
N HIS A 57 -8.55 4.27 -14.44
CA HIS A 57 -9.11 5.55 -14.92
C HIS A 57 -10.63 5.52 -15.13
N GLU A 58 -11.24 4.33 -15.10
CA GLU A 58 -12.68 4.14 -15.33
C GLU A 58 -13.49 4.16 -14.02
N VAL A 59 -12.84 4.16 -12.85
CA VAL A 59 -13.52 4.18 -11.55
C VAL A 59 -13.68 5.61 -11.04
N ASP A 60 -14.69 5.86 -10.22
CA ASP A 60 -14.94 7.20 -9.66
C ASP A 60 -13.89 7.60 -8.62
N GLU A 61 -13.49 6.66 -7.75
CA GLU A 61 -12.56 6.89 -6.64
C GLU A 61 -11.76 5.61 -6.32
N ILE A 62 -10.53 5.79 -5.84
CA ILE A 62 -9.69 4.69 -5.34
C ILE A 62 -9.59 4.77 -3.82
N LEU A 63 -10.18 3.78 -3.15
CA LEU A 63 -10.12 3.64 -1.70
C LEU A 63 -8.81 2.95 -1.30
N VAL A 64 -7.98 3.62 -0.50
CA VAL A 64 -6.70 3.08 -0.03
C VAL A 64 -6.76 2.90 1.48
N PRO A 65 -6.48 1.70 2.03
CA PRO A 65 -6.51 1.41 3.47
C PRO A 65 -5.28 1.98 4.19
N MET A 66 -5.10 3.28 4.08
CA MET A 66 -4.05 4.08 4.73
C MET A 66 -4.68 5.30 5.39
N PHE A 67 -3.96 5.94 6.31
CA PHE A 67 -4.33 7.24 6.85
C PHE A 67 -3.52 8.34 6.17
N ARG A 68 -4.13 9.52 6.00
CA ARG A 68 -3.54 10.65 5.26
C ARG A 68 -2.15 11.07 5.74
N ALA A 69 -1.92 11.05 7.06
CA ALA A 69 -0.64 11.48 7.64
C ALA A 69 0.53 10.53 7.33
N LEU A 70 0.28 9.33 6.79
CA LEU A 70 1.34 8.39 6.43
C LEU A 70 2.10 8.82 5.16
N GLU A 71 1.39 9.23 4.11
CA GLU A 71 1.98 9.69 2.85
C GLU A 71 1.24 10.95 2.32
N PRO A 72 1.24 12.08 3.06
CA PRO A 72 0.40 13.23 2.76
C PRO A 72 0.78 13.91 1.44
N GLU A 73 2.08 14.03 1.15
CA GLU A 73 2.60 14.64 -0.08
C GLU A 73 2.23 13.81 -1.31
N VAL A 74 2.29 12.49 -1.18
CA VAL A 74 1.97 11.56 -2.26
C VAL A 74 0.49 11.61 -2.61
N LEU A 75 -0.37 11.62 -1.59
CA LEU A 75 -1.81 11.73 -1.77
C LEU A 75 -2.19 13.05 -2.45
N VAL A 76 -1.56 14.16 -2.05
CA VAL A 76 -1.80 15.48 -2.66
C VAL A 76 -1.32 15.51 -4.12
N ALA A 77 -0.11 15.01 -4.41
CA ALA A 77 0.40 15.02 -5.78
C ALA A 77 -0.40 14.12 -6.75
N LEU A 78 -0.98 13.02 -6.26
CA LEU A 78 -1.88 12.17 -7.03
C LEU A 78 -3.23 12.87 -7.27
N ASN A 79 -3.86 13.41 -6.22
CA ASN A 79 -5.16 14.07 -6.34
C ASN A 79 -5.11 15.41 -7.09
N ASP A 80 -3.98 16.11 -7.07
CA ASP A 80 -3.74 17.32 -7.88
C ASP A 80 -3.36 17.00 -9.33
N GLY A 81 -3.28 15.72 -9.71
CA GLY A 81 -2.91 15.27 -11.06
C GLY A 81 -1.47 15.56 -11.46
N ARG A 82 -0.60 15.96 -10.51
CA ARG A 82 0.83 16.22 -10.81
C ARG A 82 1.59 14.95 -11.16
N ALA A 83 1.19 13.83 -10.54
CA ALA A 83 1.91 12.57 -10.64
C ALA A 83 1.29 11.56 -11.61
N ALA A 84 -0.04 11.48 -11.62
CA ALA A 84 -0.79 10.56 -12.46
C ALA A 84 -2.17 11.18 -12.78
N PRO A 85 -2.24 12.12 -13.73
CA PRO A 85 -3.47 12.89 -14.02
C PRO A 85 -4.64 12.02 -14.52
N GLU A 86 -4.34 10.83 -15.05
CA GLU A 86 -5.31 9.82 -15.48
C GLU A 86 -5.93 9.02 -14.32
N LEU A 87 -5.39 9.09 -13.10
CA LEU A 87 -5.97 8.38 -11.96
C LEU A 87 -7.11 9.21 -11.33
N PRO A 88 -8.19 8.55 -10.89
CA PRO A 88 -9.26 9.21 -10.14
C PRO A 88 -8.79 9.58 -8.73
N THR A 89 -9.65 10.31 -8.02
CA THR A 89 -9.37 10.77 -6.65
C THR A 89 -9.05 9.58 -5.74
N MET A 90 -7.92 9.66 -5.05
CA MET A 90 -7.53 8.72 -4.01
C MET A 90 -8.06 9.15 -2.65
N VAL A 91 -8.72 8.22 -1.97
CA VAL A 91 -9.33 8.43 -0.65
C VAL A 91 -8.71 7.48 0.36
N ALA A 92 -8.05 8.06 1.35
CA ALA A 92 -7.43 7.34 2.46
C ALA A 92 -8.50 6.93 3.50
N ILE A 93 -8.73 5.62 3.68
CA ILE A 93 -9.80 5.06 4.55
C ILE A 93 -9.29 4.26 5.76
N GLY A 94 -7.97 4.24 6.00
CA GLY A 94 -7.33 3.37 6.97
C GLY A 94 -6.78 4.07 8.23
N PRO A 95 -6.10 3.31 9.11
CA PRO A 95 -5.83 1.87 9.02
C PRO A 95 -7.12 1.06 9.24
N GLN A 96 -7.39 0.09 8.38
CA GLN A 96 -8.58 -0.75 8.52
C GLN A 96 -8.37 -1.69 9.71
N CYS A 97 -9.04 -1.40 10.83
CA CYS A 97 -9.03 -2.28 12.00
C CYS A 97 -9.62 -3.63 11.60
N ARG A 98 -9.04 -4.72 12.12
CA ARG A 98 -9.65 -6.04 11.99
C ARG A 98 -11.01 -5.98 12.67
N PHE A 99 -12.01 -6.66 12.10
CA PHE A 99 -13.28 -6.87 12.80
C PHE A 99 -12.96 -7.48 14.17
N ASP A 100 -13.31 -6.75 15.22
CA ASP A 100 -13.21 -7.27 16.58
C ASP A 100 -14.05 -8.54 16.62
N GLN A 101 -13.41 -9.70 16.83
CA GLN A 101 -14.11 -10.74 17.57
C GLN A 101 -14.37 -10.12 18.93
N GLN A 102 -15.56 -9.54 19.07
CA GLN A 102 -16.01 -8.69 20.15
C GLN A 102 -15.65 -9.30 21.51
N LYS A 103 -14.46 -8.97 22.01
CA LYS A 103 -14.07 -9.22 23.39
C LYS A 103 -14.75 -8.13 24.19
N SER A 104 -16.04 -8.36 24.49
CA SER A 104 -16.79 -7.55 25.43
C SER A 104 -15.92 -7.34 26.66
N LEU A 105 -15.66 -6.06 27.00
CA LEU A 105 -14.89 -5.63 28.17
C LEU A 105 -15.50 -6.12 29.52
N SER A 106 -16.65 -6.78 29.44
CA SER A 106 -17.42 -7.36 30.54
C SER A 106 -17.49 -8.90 30.53
N SER A 107 -16.83 -9.58 29.59
CA SER A 107 -16.75 -11.05 29.62
C SER A 107 -15.60 -11.50 30.52
N PRO A 108 -15.81 -12.48 31.43
CA PRO A 108 -14.71 -13.07 32.19
C PRO A 108 -13.63 -13.58 31.22
N PRO A 109 -12.35 -13.64 31.65
CA PRO A 109 -11.28 -14.15 30.80
C PRO A 109 -11.71 -15.51 30.25
N SER A 110 -11.88 -15.58 28.93
CA SER A 110 -12.23 -16.83 28.27
C SER A 110 -11.16 -17.85 28.68
N PRO A 111 -11.51 -19.08 29.11
CA PRO A 111 -10.54 -20.13 29.40
C PRO A 111 -9.70 -20.55 28.17
N PHE A 112 -9.91 -19.88 27.04
CA PHE A 112 -9.24 -20.06 25.76
C PHE A 112 -8.36 -18.86 25.36
N SER A 113 -7.79 -18.12 26.32
CA SER A 113 -6.68 -17.21 25.97
C SER A 113 -5.58 -18.04 25.31
N SER A 114 -5.24 -17.72 24.06
CA SER A 114 -4.16 -18.40 23.33
C SER A 114 -2.92 -18.49 24.23
N PRO A 115 -2.24 -19.65 24.31
CA PRO A 115 -1.01 -19.79 25.09
C PRO A 115 0.04 -18.71 24.77
N LEU A 116 0.02 -18.18 23.54
CA LEU A 116 0.88 -17.08 23.11
C LEU A 116 0.52 -15.75 23.79
N VAL A 117 -0.77 -15.46 23.98
CA VAL A 117 -1.22 -14.25 24.67
C VAL A 117 -0.83 -14.32 26.16
N ALA A 118 -1.05 -15.47 26.80
CA ALA A 118 -0.64 -15.67 28.19
C ALA A 118 0.88 -15.60 28.38
N TRP A 119 1.66 -15.99 27.37
CA TRP A 119 3.12 -15.81 27.35
C TRP A 119 3.52 -14.35 27.15
N LEU A 120 2.83 -13.62 26.25
CA LEU A 120 3.04 -12.19 26.00
C LEU A 120 2.79 -11.35 27.26
N ASP A 121 1.75 -11.69 28.02
CA ASP A 121 1.40 -11.00 29.28
C ASP A 121 2.50 -11.09 30.35
N GLN A 122 3.42 -12.05 30.23
CA GLN A 122 4.56 -12.24 31.15
C GLN A 122 5.82 -11.48 30.71
N GLN A 123 5.83 -10.91 29.50
CA GLN A 123 7.00 -10.23 28.98
C GLN A 123 7.04 -8.76 29.45
N PRO A 124 8.23 -8.19 29.70
CA PRO A 124 8.36 -6.75 29.94
C PRO A 124 7.78 -5.90 28.81
N ILE A 125 7.39 -4.67 29.13
CA ILE A 125 6.82 -3.73 28.15
C ILE A 125 7.78 -3.57 26.97
N LYS A 126 7.29 -3.87 25.75
CA LYS A 126 8.02 -3.75 24.48
C LYS A 126 9.30 -4.62 24.39
N SER A 127 9.34 -5.79 25.04
CA SER A 127 10.48 -6.72 24.93
C SER A 127 10.37 -7.79 23.85
N VAL A 128 9.21 -7.90 23.19
CA VAL A 128 8.95 -8.88 22.11
C VAL A 128 8.92 -8.17 20.76
N LEU A 129 9.54 -8.78 19.75
CA LEU A 129 9.59 -8.31 18.35
C LEU A 129 8.54 -9.00 17.48
#